data_AF-A0A953TX01-F1
#
_entry.id   AF-A0A953TX01-F1
#
_cell.length_a   1.000
_cell.length_b   1.000
_cell.length_c   1.000
_cell.angle_alpha   90.00
_cell.angle_beta   90.00
_cell.angle_gamma   90.00
#
_symmetry.space_group_name_H-M   'P 1'
#
loop_
_entity.id
_entity.type
_entity.pdbx_description
1 polymer ?
#
loop_
_entity_poly.entity_id
_entity_poly.type
_entity_poly.pdbx_seq_one_letter_code
_entity_poly.pdbx_strand_id
1 'polypeptide(L)'
;MILTDLKELEKLDAARRQPSLCLMNFSLVETLQNLWTSHFEDIKILPEVFFIDRGPLACIYLQTGRPTIYVHSLLNHPATPKAVISLVCKHELLHVRIPPREVEGRLRQHPPEFWEAERSLAPEQNEAWEWVWRARGQWLRLRPRLERIDVRRNWKEVWDTRDWPVKTEDIFPKSLRVELMRSKGRFYL
;
A
#
# COMPACT_ATOMS: atom_id res chain seq x y z
N MET A 1 -5.73 -26.52 -5.12
CA MET A 1 -5.52 -25.05 -4.96
C MET A 1 -6.87 -24.39 -4.61
N ILE A 2 -7.57 -24.85 -3.56
CA ILE A 2 -8.92 -24.36 -3.17
C ILE A 2 -8.99 -24.22 -1.64
N LEU A 3 -8.53 -25.24 -0.89
CA LEU A 3 -8.50 -25.23 0.57
C LEU A 3 -7.47 -24.26 1.18
N THR A 4 -6.33 -24.05 0.51
CA THR A 4 -5.31 -23.10 0.96
C THR A 4 -5.80 -21.67 0.85
N ASP A 5 -6.56 -21.34 -0.19
CA ASP A 5 -7.01 -19.97 -0.45
C ASP A 5 -8.15 -19.60 0.50
N LEU A 6 -9.06 -20.53 0.79
CA LEU A 6 -10.09 -20.36 1.83
C LEU A 6 -9.47 -20.09 3.21
N LYS A 7 -8.48 -20.89 3.62
CA LYS A 7 -7.79 -20.68 4.92
C LYS A 7 -7.05 -19.35 4.99
N GLU A 8 -6.47 -18.88 3.88
CA GLU A 8 -5.80 -17.58 3.88
C GLU A 8 -6.80 -16.40 3.87
N LEU A 9 -7.97 -16.57 3.24
CA LEU A 9 -9.09 -15.62 3.34
C LEU A 9 -9.63 -15.53 4.77
N GLU A 10 -9.89 -16.67 5.43
CA GLU A 10 -10.35 -16.70 6.83
C GLU A 10 -9.36 -16.01 7.78
N LYS A 11 -8.06 -16.24 7.57
CA LYS A 11 -7.00 -15.57 8.36
C LYS A 11 -6.93 -14.08 8.09
N LEU A 12 -7.16 -13.65 6.85
CA LEU A 12 -7.21 -12.23 6.51
C LEU A 12 -8.42 -11.56 7.19
N ASP A 13 -9.59 -12.22 7.16
CA ASP A 13 -10.79 -11.72 7.82
C ASP A 13 -10.66 -11.75 9.36
N ALA A 14 -9.92 -12.71 9.92
CA ALA A 14 -9.55 -12.69 11.32
C ALA A 14 -8.63 -11.49 11.65
N ALA A 15 -7.62 -11.21 10.81
CA ALA A 15 -6.72 -10.07 11.01
C ALA A 15 -7.45 -8.73 10.93
N ARG A 16 -8.42 -8.57 10.02
CA ARG A 16 -9.26 -7.36 9.91
C ARG A 16 -10.11 -7.09 11.15
N ARG A 17 -10.44 -8.12 11.92
CA ARG A 17 -11.19 -8.01 13.19
C ARG A 17 -10.30 -7.64 14.38
N GLN A 18 -8.97 -7.70 14.23
CA GLN A 18 -8.00 -7.39 15.28
C GLN A 18 -6.90 -6.47 14.72
N PRO A 19 -7.24 -5.20 14.43
CA PRO A 19 -6.29 -4.24 13.89
C PRO A 19 -5.17 -3.95 14.89
N SER A 20 -3.99 -3.64 14.36
CA SER A 20 -2.80 -3.29 15.14
C SER A 20 -2.83 -1.83 15.59
N LEU A 21 -2.27 -1.56 16.77
CA LEU A 21 -2.06 -0.19 17.25
C LEU A 21 -1.08 0.55 16.33
N CYS A 22 -1.29 1.85 16.13
CA CYS A 22 -0.37 2.69 15.37
C CYS A 22 0.93 2.89 16.17
N LEU A 23 2.07 2.53 15.58
CA LEU A 23 3.41 2.67 16.13
C LEU A 23 4.23 3.74 15.38
N MET A 24 3.62 4.44 14.43
CA MET A 24 4.27 5.54 13.71
C MET A 24 4.32 6.80 14.57
N ASN A 25 5.23 7.71 14.22
CA ASN A 25 5.40 9.00 14.90
C ASN A 25 4.37 10.07 14.47
N PHE A 26 3.31 9.67 13.77
CA PHE A 26 2.20 10.52 13.34
C PHE A 26 0.91 9.70 13.28
N SER A 27 -0.24 10.39 13.34
CA SER A 27 -1.55 9.75 13.31
C SER A 27 -1.92 9.30 11.89
N LEU A 28 -2.21 8.00 11.75
CA LEU A 28 -2.75 7.40 10.52
C LEU A 28 -4.14 8.01 10.18
N VAL A 29 -4.99 8.15 11.20
CA VAL A 29 -6.36 8.66 11.05
C VAL A 29 -6.34 10.13 10.63
N GLU A 30 -5.51 10.97 11.25
CA GLU A 30 -5.40 12.38 10.85
C GLU A 30 -4.81 12.52 9.45
N THR A 31 -3.87 11.64 9.07
CA THR A 31 -3.31 11.64 7.71
C THR A 31 -4.40 11.36 6.68
N LEU A 32 -5.23 10.35 6.90
CA LEU A 32 -6.36 10.05 6.01
C LEU A 32 -7.38 11.20 5.99
N GLN A 33 -7.77 11.73 7.15
CA GLN A 33 -8.74 12.82 7.26
C GLN A 33 -8.28 14.05 6.46
N ASN A 34 -7.02 14.44 6.58
CA ASN A 34 -6.46 15.58 5.86
C ASN A 34 -6.50 15.35 4.34
N LEU A 35 -6.09 14.16 3.88
CA LEU A 35 -6.14 13.82 2.46
C LEU A 35 -7.57 13.82 1.92
N TRP A 36 -8.51 13.27 2.68
CA TRP A 36 -9.92 13.24 2.32
C TRP A 36 -10.46 14.65 2.13
N THR A 37 -10.26 15.54 3.11
CA THR A 37 -10.70 16.93 3.05
C THR A 37 -10.02 17.71 1.93
N SER A 38 -8.74 17.48 1.65
CA SER A 38 -7.99 18.25 0.64
C SER A 38 -8.21 17.79 -0.80
N HIS A 39 -8.56 16.52 -1.03
CA HIS A 39 -8.50 15.93 -2.37
C HIS A 39 -9.65 14.99 -2.73
N PHE A 40 -10.45 14.55 -1.75
CA PHE A 40 -11.46 13.51 -1.93
C PHE A 40 -12.80 13.81 -1.24
N GLU A 41 -13.15 15.09 -1.11
CA GLU A 41 -14.44 15.51 -0.52
C GLU A 41 -15.66 15.01 -1.29
N ASP A 42 -15.49 14.63 -2.57
CA ASP A 42 -16.49 13.94 -3.40
C ASP A 42 -16.83 12.53 -2.89
N ILE A 43 -15.93 11.88 -2.14
CA ILE A 43 -16.20 10.61 -1.48
C ILE A 43 -17.06 10.88 -0.25
N LYS A 44 -18.38 10.70 -0.39
CA LYS A 44 -19.41 11.06 0.61
C LYS A 44 -19.19 10.51 2.03
N ILE A 45 -18.55 9.35 2.14
CA ILE A 45 -18.30 8.69 3.42
C ILE A 45 -16.79 8.56 3.58
N LEU A 46 -16.22 9.28 4.55
CA LEU A 46 -14.82 9.13 4.91
C LEU A 46 -14.53 7.66 5.28
N PRO A 47 -13.57 7.01 4.61
CA PRO A 47 -13.19 5.64 4.94
C PRO A 47 -12.58 5.52 6.33
N GLU A 48 -12.70 4.35 6.93
CA GLU A 48 -11.85 3.97 8.07
C GLU A 48 -10.47 3.53 7.59
N VAL A 49 -9.48 3.55 8.49
CA VAL A 49 -8.14 3.06 8.18
C VAL A 49 -7.50 2.34 9.36
N PHE A 50 -6.93 1.17 9.09
CA PHE A 50 -6.33 0.31 10.12
C PHE A 50 -5.06 -0.37 9.64
N PHE A 51 -4.19 -0.74 10.58
CA PHE A 51 -3.08 -1.66 10.32
C PHE A 51 -3.48 -3.12 10.53
N ILE A 52 -3.04 -4.01 9.65
CA ILE A 52 -3.24 -5.47 9.77
C ILE A 52 -1.96 -6.26 9.47
N ASP A 53 -1.82 -7.44 10.08
CA ASP A 53 -0.61 -8.27 10.02
C ASP A 53 -0.58 -9.27 8.85
N ARG A 54 -1.57 -9.22 7.96
CA ARG A 54 -1.74 -10.16 6.84
C ARG A 54 -2.29 -9.47 5.60
N GLY A 55 -1.93 -9.99 4.43
CA GLY A 55 -2.53 -9.63 3.15
C GLY A 55 -1.60 -8.81 2.25
N PRO A 56 -2.17 -8.02 1.32
CA PRO A 56 -1.40 -7.11 0.48
C PRO A 56 -0.78 -5.98 1.32
N LEU A 57 0.11 -5.19 0.70
CA LEU A 57 0.75 -4.05 1.34
C LEU A 57 -0.28 -3.00 1.78
N ALA A 58 -1.32 -2.81 0.97
CA ALA A 58 -2.54 -2.13 1.35
C ALA A 58 -3.73 -2.67 0.52
N CYS A 59 -4.95 -2.42 0.98
CA CYS A 59 -6.16 -2.59 0.18
C CYS A 59 -7.32 -1.79 0.77
N ILE A 60 -8.23 -1.32 -0.08
CA ILE A 60 -9.55 -0.87 0.33
C ILE A 60 -10.59 -1.99 0.24
N TYR A 61 -11.45 -2.05 1.23
CA TYR A 61 -12.57 -2.96 1.30
C TYR A 61 -13.90 -2.19 1.23
N LEU A 62 -14.65 -2.45 0.17
CA LEU A 62 -15.92 -1.79 -0.14
C LEU A 62 -17.08 -2.75 0.21
N GLN A 63 -17.49 -2.77 1.48
CA GLN A 63 -18.72 -3.47 1.91
C GLN A 63 -19.95 -2.56 1.86
N THR A 64 -21.14 -3.14 2.05
CA THR A 64 -22.38 -2.41 2.35
C THR A 64 -22.23 -1.69 3.70
N GLY A 65 -21.62 -0.51 3.69
CA GLY A 65 -21.29 0.24 4.89
C GLY A 65 -20.23 1.31 4.62
N ARG A 66 -19.40 1.58 5.63
CA ARG A 66 -18.27 2.49 5.50
C ARG A 66 -17.12 1.77 4.77
N PRO A 67 -16.53 2.36 3.72
CA PRO A 67 -15.30 1.83 3.14
C PRO A 67 -14.19 1.74 4.18
N THR A 68 -13.36 0.70 4.13
CA THR A 68 -12.26 0.53 5.08
C THR A 68 -10.94 0.28 4.35
N ILE A 69 -9.94 1.09 4.62
CA ILE A 69 -8.57 0.95 4.15
C ILE A 69 -7.80 0.10 5.15
N TYR A 70 -7.17 -0.96 4.69
CA TYR A 70 -6.26 -1.76 5.48
C TYR A 70 -4.84 -1.58 4.96
N VAL A 71 -3.93 -1.17 5.82
CA VAL A 71 -2.49 -1.04 5.53
C VAL A 71 -1.75 -2.16 6.25
N HIS A 72 -0.78 -2.79 5.60
CA HIS A 72 -0.02 -3.85 6.25
C HIS A 72 0.89 -3.29 7.35
N SER A 73 0.96 -3.97 8.49
CA SER A 73 1.81 -3.61 9.65
C SER A 73 3.32 -3.57 9.34
N LEU A 74 3.74 -3.97 8.14
CA LEU A 74 5.13 -3.79 7.68
C LEU A 74 5.47 -2.30 7.54
N LEU A 75 4.47 -1.46 7.26
CA LEU A 75 4.60 0.00 7.21
C LEU A 75 4.31 0.66 8.56
N ASN A 76 3.84 -0.08 9.57
CA ASN A 76 3.52 0.43 10.90
C ASN A 76 4.77 0.59 11.77
N HIS A 77 5.72 1.41 11.36
CA HIS A 77 7.03 1.54 12.01
C HIS A 77 7.35 3.04 12.22
N PRO A 78 8.01 3.43 13.33
CA PRO A 78 8.36 4.84 13.60
C PRO A 78 9.15 5.51 12.47
N ALA A 79 10.00 4.74 11.78
CA ALA A 79 10.80 5.21 10.65
C ALA A 79 10.05 5.32 9.32
N THR A 80 8.78 4.88 9.23
CA THR A 80 7.98 5.01 8.01
C THR A 80 7.68 6.50 7.77
N PRO A 81 8.05 7.08 6.62
CA PRO A 81 7.75 8.47 6.32
C PRO A 81 6.25 8.70 6.12
N LYS A 82 5.77 9.89 6.50
CA LYS A 82 4.38 10.30 6.23
C LYS A 82 4.04 10.26 4.74
N ALA A 83 5.00 10.54 3.86
CA ALA A 83 4.84 10.45 2.40
C ALA A 83 4.44 9.04 1.93
N VAL A 84 4.94 7.98 2.57
CA VAL A 84 4.58 6.59 2.24
C VAL A 84 3.12 6.32 2.58
N ILE A 85 2.69 6.71 3.78
CA ILE A 85 1.29 6.55 4.20
C ILE A 85 0.37 7.44 3.36
N SER A 86 0.82 8.65 3.01
CA SER A 86 0.08 9.55 2.13
C SER A 86 -0.18 8.93 0.76
N LEU A 87 0.86 8.40 0.12
CA LEU A 87 0.77 7.67 -1.14
C LEU A 87 -0.21 6.49 -1.03
N VAL A 88 -0.06 5.65 0.00
CA VAL A 88 -0.95 4.49 0.23
C VAL A 88 -2.40 4.94 0.36
N CYS A 89 -2.71 5.91 1.21
CA CYS A 89 -4.07 6.39 1.38
C CYS A 89 -4.65 7.00 0.09
N LYS A 90 -3.87 7.79 -0.66
CA LYS A 90 -4.29 8.34 -1.95
C LYS A 90 -4.62 7.24 -2.96
N HIS A 91 -3.77 6.21 -3.05
CA HIS A 91 -3.99 5.06 -3.92
C HIS A 91 -5.30 4.33 -3.58
N GLU A 92 -5.50 4.01 -2.30
CA GLU A 92 -6.69 3.28 -1.85
C GLU A 92 -7.98 4.11 -1.98
N LEU A 93 -7.90 5.42 -1.80
CA LEU A 93 -9.03 6.32 -2.07
C LEU A 93 -9.36 6.42 -3.57
N LEU A 94 -8.36 6.36 -4.45
CA LEU A 94 -8.58 6.38 -5.89
C LEU A 94 -9.40 5.18 -6.38
N HIS A 95 -9.30 4.02 -5.73
CA HIS A 95 -10.15 2.85 -6.04
C HIS A 95 -11.65 3.12 -5.82
N VAL A 96 -12.00 4.09 -4.97
CA VAL A 96 -13.40 4.52 -4.80
C VAL A 96 -13.86 5.38 -5.98
N ARG A 97 -12.98 6.29 -6.45
CA ARG A 97 -13.30 7.23 -7.54
C ARG A 97 -13.22 6.58 -8.93
N ILE A 98 -12.26 5.66 -9.10
CA ILE A 98 -11.92 5.00 -10.35
C ILE A 98 -11.94 3.50 -10.09
N PRO A 99 -13.12 2.86 -10.16
CA PRO A 99 -13.25 1.44 -9.84
C PRO A 99 -12.57 0.56 -10.90
N PRO A 100 -12.21 -0.68 -10.54
CA PRO A 100 -11.75 -1.68 -11.50
C PRO A 100 -12.74 -1.87 -12.65
N ARG A 101 -12.23 -2.04 -13.87
CA ARG A 101 -13.05 -2.28 -15.07
C ARG A 101 -12.36 -3.18 -16.07
N GLU A 102 -13.12 -3.69 -17.03
CA GLU A 102 -12.59 -4.48 -18.12
C GLU A 102 -11.88 -3.59 -19.15
N VAL A 103 -10.64 -3.96 -19.50
CA VAL A 103 -9.84 -3.32 -20.55
C VAL A 103 -9.21 -4.44 -21.38
N GLU A 104 -9.53 -4.49 -22.67
CA GLU A 104 -9.01 -5.51 -23.61
C GLU A 104 -9.28 -6.96 -23.13
N GLY A 105 -10.49 -7.25 -22.65
CA GLY A 105 -10.86 -8.61 -22.22
C GLY A 105 -10.30 -9.02 -20.85
N ARG A 106 -9.72 -8.08 -20.09
CA ARG A 106 -9.13 -8.36 -18.76
C ARG A 106 -9.64 -7.36 -17.73
N LEU A 107 -10.06 -7.86 -16.58
CA LEU A 107 -10.35 -7.02 -15.42
C LEU A 107 -9.05 -6.36 -14.94
N ARG A 108 -8.98 -5.04 -15.05
CA ARG A 108 -7.88 -4.21 -14.55
C ARG A 108 -8.29 -3.59 -13.23
N GLN A 109 -7.48 -3.80 -12.19
CA GLN A 109 -7.66 -3.10 -10.92
C GLN A 109 -7.29 -1.63 -11.09
N HIS A 110 -6.29 -1.36 -11.93
CA HIS A 110 -5.78 -0.02 -12.19
C HIS A 110 -5.85 0.31 -13.69
N PRO A 111 -7.02 0.76 -14.20
CA PRO A 111 -7.14 1.21 -15.60
C PRO A 111 -6.25 2.45 -15.88
N PRO A 112 -5.99 2.82 -17.15
CA PRO A 112 -5.08 3.93 -17.49
C PRO A 112 -5.35 5.24 -16.74
N GLU A 113 -6.61 5.65 -16.62
CA GLU A 113 -7.04 6.86 -15.92
C GLU A 113 -6.73 6.82 -14.40
N PHE A 114 -6.65 5.64 -13.79
CA PHE A 114 -6.20 5.49 -12.40
C PHE A 114 -4.76 5.97 -12.24
N TRP A 115 -3.87 5.51 -13.13
CA TRP A 115 -2.46 5.86 -13.10
C TRP A 115 -2.20 7.32 -13.43
N GLU A 116 -3.05 7.94 -14.24
CA GLU A 116 -2.99 9.38 -14.53
C GLU A 116 -3.40 10.19 -13.31
N ALA A 117 -4.50 9.80 -12.65
CA ALA A 117 -4.98 10.44 -11.44
C ALA A 117 -3.96 10.31 -10.28
N GLU A 118 -3.40 9.12 -10.07
CA GLU A 118 -2.40 8.90 -9.02
C GLU A 118 -1.15 9.78 -9.22
N ARG A 119 -0.63 9.85 -10.45
CA ARG A 119 0.54 10.68 -10.76
C ARG A 119 0.32 12.16 -10.50
N SER A 120 -0.89 12.64 -10.81
CA SER A 120 -1.27 14.03 -10.58
C SER A 120 -1.41 14.32 -9.08
N LEU A 121 -1.97 13.38 -8.33
CA LEU A 121 -2.32 13.55 -6.93
C LEU A 121 -1.18 13.26 -5.94
N ALA A 122 -0.25 12.38 -6.32
CA ALA A 122 0.83 11.90 -5.47
C ALA A 122 2.20 12.30 -6.04
N PRO A 123 2.58 13.59 -6.02
CA PRO A 123 3.92 14.01 -6.44
C PRO A 123 5.03 13.33 -5.61
N GLU A 124 4.72 12.89 -4.38
CA GLU A 124 5.63 12.14 -3.52
C GLU A 124 5.88 10.68 -3.95
N GLN A 125 5.17 10.18 -4.97
CA GLN A 125 5.14 8.77 -5.37
C GLN A 125 6.53 8.16 -5.51
N ASN A 126 7.45 8.85 -6.20
CA ASN A 126 8.79 8.33 -6.46
C ASN A 126 9.62 8.16 -5.17
N GLU A 127 9.60 9.16 -4.29
CA GLU A 127 10.34 9.13 -3.02
C GLU A 127 9.75 8.08 -2.08
N ALA A 128 8.42 8.02 -1.99
CA ALA A 128 7.72 7.03 -1.16
C ALA A 128 8.03 5.60 -1.60
N TRP A 129 7.94 5.30 -2.91
CA TRP A 129 8.29 3.97 -3.41
C TRP A 129 9.77 3.65 -3.26
N GLU A 130 10.66 4.61 -3.48
CA GLU A 130 12.08 4.42 -3.24
C GLU A 130 12.35 4.01 -1.78
N TRP A 131 11.72 4.68 -0.82
CA TRP A 131 11.83 4.30 0.58
C TRP A 131 11.27 2.91 0.82
N VAL A 132 10.07 2.58 0.32
CA VAL A 132 9.43 1.27 0.53
C VAL A 132 10.33 0.14 0.03
N TRP A 133 10.88 0.27 -1.18
CA TRP A 133 11.73 -0.77 -1.74
C TRP A 133 13.07 -0.89 -1.01
N ARG A 134 13.69 0.24 -0.64
CA ARG A 134 14.97 0.23 0.11
C ARG A 134 14.81 -0.32 1.52
N ALA A 135 13.79 0.13 2.24
CA ALA A 135 13.62 -0.18 3.65
C ALA A 135 12.86 -1.49 3.89
N ARG A 136 12.02 -1.93 2.94
CA ARG A 136 11.07 -3.03 3.14
C ARG A 136 11.07 -4.08 2.02
N GLY A 137 11.76 -3.84 0.90
CA GLY A 137 11.66 -4.64 -0.32
C GLY A 137 11.92 -6.13 -0.15
N GLN A 138 12.79 -6.53 0.78
CA GLN A 138 13.09 -7.94 1.06
C GLN A 138 11.87 -8.75 1.55
N TRP A 139 10.89 -8.07 2.17
CA TRP A 139 9.65 -8.69 2.64
C TRP A 139 8.47 -8.48 1.69
N LEU A 140 8.70 -7.87 0.52
CA LEU A 140 7.65 -7.66 -0.48
C LEU A 140 7.69 -8.74 -1.57
N ARG A 141 6.53 -8.95 -2.20
CA ARG A 141 6.36 -9.81 -3.37
C ARG A 141 5.43 -9.14 -4.36
N LEU A 142 5.97 -8.68 -5.49
CA LEU A 142 5.18 -8.19 -6.62
C LEU A 142 4.27 -9.30 -7.16
N ARG A 143 3.02 -8.97 -7.45
CA ARG A 143 2.06 -9.85 -8.14
C ARG A 143 1.50 -9.15 -9.39
N PRO A 144 2.28 -8.97 -10.48
CA PRO A 144 1.86 -8.14 -11.61
C PRO A 144 0.55 -8.58 -12.27
N ARG A 145 0.26 -9.88 -12.29
CA ARG A 145 -1.01 -10.43 -12.83
C ARG A 145 -2.24 -10.07 -11.99
N LEU A 146 -2.04 -9.85 -10.69
CA LEU A 146 -3.08 -9.43 -9.75
C LEU A 146 -3.06 -7.93 -9.51
N GLU A 147 -2.10 -7.22 -10.12
CA GLU A 147 -1.90 -5.79 -9.94
C GLU A 147 -1.84 -5.41 -8.45
N ARG A 148 -1.01 -6.09 -7.65
CA ARG A 148 -0.80 -5.76 -6.22
C ARG A 148 0.58 -6.14 -5.68
N ILE A 149 0.89 -5.74 -4.44
CA ILE A 149 2.04 -6.23 -3.66
C ILE A 149 1.58 -7.05 -2.47
N ASP A 150 2.06 -8.29 -2.36
CA ASP A 150 1.88 -9.10 -1.15
C ASP A 150 3.05 -8.92 -0.18
N VAL A 151 2.78 -9.03 1.12
CA VAL A 151 3.82 -9.08 2.16
C VAL A 151 4.16 -10.54 2.53
N ARG A 152 5.46 -10.85 2.63
CA ARG A 152 5.97 -12.18 2.98
C ARG A 152 5.72 -12.48 4.46
N ARG A 153 5.58 -13.77 4.80
CA ARG A 153 5.22 -14.21 6.16
C ARG A 153 6.25 -13.88 7.24
N ASN A 154 7.53 -13.76 6.87
CA ASN A 154 8.64 -13.45 7.78
C ASN A 154 8.86 -11.94 7.97
N TRP A 155 7.91 -11.10 7.57
CA TRP A 155 8.03 -9.64 7.66
C TRP A 155 8.33 -9.11 9.07
N LYS A 156 7.94 -9.85 10.12
CA LYS A 156 8.14 -9.44 11.52
C LYS A 156 9.62 -9.32 11.92
N GLU A 157 10.52 -9.96 11.18
CA GLU A 157 11.98 -9.79 11.33
C GLU A 157 12.41 -8.31 11.18
N VAL A 158 11.59 -7.46 10.55
CA VAL A 158 11.82 -6.00 10.48
C VAL A 158 11.95 -5.34 11.86
N TRP A 159 11.35 -5.92 12.89
CA TRP A 159 11.41 -5.40 14.26
C TRP A 159 12.63 -5.91 15.04
N ASP A 160 13.26 -6.98 14.58
CA ASP A 160 14.45 -7.58 15.22
C ASP A 160 15.76 -6.99 14.69
N THR A 161 15.73 -6.36 13.52
CA THR A 161 16.89 -5.66 12.95
C THR A 161 17.17 -4.38 13.76
N ARG A 162 18.14 -4.45 14.67
CA ARG A 162 18.65 -3.29 15.45
C ARG A 162 19.32 -2.22 14.58
N ASP A 163 19.66 -2.54 13.35
CA ASP A 163 20.40 -1.66 12.45
C ASP A 163 19.46 -1.01 11.42
N TRP A 164 18.98 0.19 11.73
CA TRP A 164 18.50 1.13 10.71
C TRP A 164 18.85 2.59 11.10
N PRO A 165 19.36 3.42 10.17
CA PRO A 165 19.54 3.15 8.74
C PRO A 165 20.96 2.68 8.39
N VAL A 166 21.04 1.61 7.60
CA VAL A 166 22.18 1.42 6.69
C VAL A 166 22.20 2.64 5.76
N LYS A 167 23.39 3.23 5.58
CA LYS A 167 23.58 4.42 4.73
C LYS A 167 22.97 4.18 3.35
N THR A 168 22.30 5.21 2.83
CA THR A 168 21.53 5.24 1.57
C THR A 168 22.31 4.90 0.29
N GLU A 169 23.62 4.68 0.41
CA GLU A 169 24.58 4.54 -0.68
C GLU A 169 24.93 3.08 -1.00
N ASP A 170 24.66 2.13 -0.10
CA ASP A 170 25.26 0.77 -0.17
C ASP A 170 24.33 -0.36 -0.66
N ILE A 171 23.03 -0.10 -0.92
CA ILE A 171 22.07 -1.20 -1.12
C ILE A 171 21.69 -1.43 -2.59
N PHE A 172 21.86 -0.45 -3.49
CA PHE A 172 21.67 -0.67 -4.93
C PHE A 172 22.57 0.24 -5.79
N PRO A 173 23.31 -0.29 -6.78
CA PRO A 173 24.02 0.55 -7.74
C PRO A 173 23.03 1.39 -8.54
N LYS A 174 23.42 2.63 -8.89
CA LYS A 174 22.60 3.62 -9.64
C LYS A 174 21.90 3.06 -10.89
N SER A 175 22.41 1.97 -11.48
CA SER A 175 21.84 1.29 -12.64
C SER A 175 20.48 0.61 -12.37
N LEU A 176 20.23 0.05 -11.18
CA LEU A 176 18.95 -0.60 -10.85
C LEU A 176 17.84 0.41 -10.51
N ARG A 177 18.22 1.59 -10.02
CA ARG A 177 17.35 2.76 -9.79
C ARG A 177 16.62 3.17 -11.06
N VAL A 178 17.26 2.94 -12.20
CA VAL A 178 16.80 3.40 -13.50
C VAL A 178 15.94 2.35 -14.18
N GLU A 179 16.19 1.05 -14.01
CA GLU A 179 15.47 0.00 -14.75
C GLU A 179 14.12 -0.38 -14.10
N LEU A 180 14.04 -0.43 -12.75
CA LEU A 180 12.77 -0.62 -12.02
C LEU A 180 11.83 0.58 -12.14
N MET A 181 12.38 1.79 -12.28
CA MET A 181 11.60 3.02 -12.54
C MET A 181 11.25 3.18 -14.04
N ARG A 182 12.12 2.72 -14.97
CA ARG A 182 11.89 2.86 -16.43
C ARG A 182 11.03 1.77 -17.06
N SER A 183 10.83 0.61 -16.44
CA SER A 183 10.02 -0.46 -17.03
C SER A 183 8.49 -0.23 -16.93
N LYS A 184 8.04 1.02 -17.09
CA LYS A 184 6.66 1.54 -17.03
C LYS A 184 6.16 2.08 -15.68
N GLY A 185 7.01 2.48 -14.73
CA GLY A 185 6.63 3.37 -13.61
C GLY A 185 5.35 3.04 -12.82
N ARG A 186 4.92 1.79 -12.81
CA ARG A 186 3.68 1.32 -12.18
C ARG A 186 4.07 0.41 -11.04
N PHE A 187 3.96 0.92 -9.83
CA PHE A 187 4.03 0.11 -8.62
C PHE A 187 2.60 -0.15 -8.19
N TYR A 188 2.25 -1.43 -8.10
CA TYR A 188 0.92 -1.86 -7.72
C TYR A 188 0.84 -1.96 -6.19
N LEU A 189 -0.10 -1.31 -5.53
CA LEU A 189 -0.37 -1.57 -4.10
C LEU A 189 -1.24 -2.82 -3.95
#